data_AF-G4Q7Q0-F1
#
_entry.id   AF-G4Q7Q0-F1
#
_cell.length_a   1.000
_cell.length_b   1.000
_cell.length_c   1.000
_cell.angle_alpha   90.00
_cell.angle_beta   90.00
_cell.angle_gamma   90.00
#
_symmetry.space_group_name_H-M   'P 1'
#
loop_
_entity.id
_entity.type
_entity.pdbx_description
1 polymer ?
#
loop_
_entity_poly.entity_id
_entity_poly.type
_entity_poly.pdbx_seq_one_letter_code
_entity_poly.pdbx_strand_id
1 'polypeptide(L)'
;MDQLAVCLLIFAVTVIGYCSGLYSIATISQISLIALTLTGCLSAKQALGYYSNSNVIMIAGMCVVAAGFNRTAFCARLADGISRLAQGSVKKMMLGYVLIGVLLSQFIQSPVVVFGIVAPMLIASAESMGISPSKVIFPVGVATICTCCTLPLGAGATVAGELNGYIESYGYTQHMVGFLDPMMGRLPMLIIAIVYFSFFALRFSPDEPILPTSLETKKQKIMHR
;
A
#
# COMPACT_ATOMS: atom_id res chain seq x y z
N MET A 1 -30.84 16.52 -20.87
CA MET A 1 -30.52 15.47 -19.86
C MET A 1 -30.50 16.16 -18.52
N ASP A 2 -31.05 15.54 -17.49
CA ASP A 2 -30.94 16.06 -16.13
C ASP A 2 -29.45 16.18 -15.73
N GLN A 3 -29.09 17.23 -14.97
CA GLN A 3 -27.71 17.49 -14.56
C GLN A 3 -27.15 16.32 -13.75
N LEU A 4 -28.03 15.65 -12.99
CA LEU A 4 -27.72 14.41 -12.29
C LEU A 4 -27.35 13.27 -13.25
N ALA A 5 -28.08 13.10 -14.35
CA ALA A 5 -27.82 12.04 -15.32
C ALA A 5 -26.47 12.25 -16.04
N VAL A 6 -26.12 13.52 -16.33
CA VAL A 6 -24.81 13.86 -16.92
C VAL A 6 -23.68 13.55 -15.93
N CYS A 7 -23.84 13.91 -14.66
CA CYS A 7 -22.87 13.61 -13.61
C CYS A 7 -22.67 12.09 -13.44
N LEU A 8 -23.76 11.31 -13.37
CA LEU A 8 -23.70 9.85 -13.26
C LEU A 8 -23.04 9.19 -14.47
N LEU A 9 -23.28 9.71 -15.66
CA LEU A 9 -22.64 9.20 -16.88
C LEU A 9 -21.13 9.45 -16.84
N ILE A 10 -20.71 10.67 -16.48
CA ILE A 10 -19.28 10.99 -16.34
C ILE A 10 -18.65 10.08 -15.29
N PHE A 11 -19.29 9.91 -14.13
CA PHE A 11 -18.81 9.02 -13.07
C PHE A 11 -18.63 7.57 -13.56
N ALA A 12 -19.62 7.02 -14.29
CA ALA A 12 -19.52 5.68 -14.84
C ALA A 12 -18.33 5.55 -15.82
N VAL A 13 -18.11 6.55 -16.68
CA VAL A 13 -16.97 6.60 -17.59
C VAL A 13 -15.64 6.69 -16.82
N THR A 14 -15.57 7.49 -15.75
CA THR A 14 -14.39 7.58 -14.87
C THR A 14 -14.06 6.23 -14.25
N VAL A 15 -15.05 5.52 -13.71
CA VAL A 15 -14.88 4.20 -13.09
C VAL A 15 -14.40 3.17 -14.12
N ILE A 16 -15.03 3.11 -15.30
CA ILE A 16 -14.61 2.23 -16.39
C ILE A 16 -13.16 2.56 -16.80
N GLY A 17 -12.82 3.84 -16.88
CA GLY A 17 -11.46 4.30 -17.15
C GLY A 17 -10.47 3.77 -16.13
N TYR A 18 -10.76 3.90 -14.83
CA TYR A 18 -9.90 3.38 -13.76
C TYR A 18 -9.73 1.86 -13.83
N CYS A 19 -10.80 1.11 -14.11
CA CYS A 19 -10.75 -0.34 -14.24
C CYS A 19 -10.01 -0.81 -15.50
N SER A 20 -10.03 -0.02 -16.58
CA SER A 20 -9.42 -0.41 -17.86
C SER A 20 -7.89 -0.42 -17.81
N GLY A 21 -7.27 0.32 -16.88
CA GLY A 21 -5.81 0.36 -16.71
C GLY A 21 -5.03 0.96 -17.91
N LEU A 22 -5.74 1.50 -18.91
CA LEU A 22 -5.14 2.03 -20.14
C LEU A 22 -4.39 3.35 -19.91
N TYR A 23 -4.89 4.17 -18.99
CA TYR A 23 -4.33 5.48 -18.65
C TYR A 23 -4.10 5.60 -17.15
N SER A 24 -3.22 6.53 -16.75
CA SER A 24 -3.00 6.79 -15.33
C SER A 24 -4.28 7.29 -14.66
N ILE A 25 -4.48 6.90 -13.40
CA ILE A 25 -5.60 7.37 -12.57
C ILE A 25 -5.63 8.91 -12.54
N ALA A 26 -4.45 9.55 -12.47
CA ALA A 26 -4.34 11.00 -12.52
C ALA A 26 -4.92 11.58 -13.83
N THR A 27 -4.55 11.02 -14.99
CA THR A 27 -5.05 11.49 -16.29
C THR A 27 -6.57 11.41 -16.39
N ILE A 28 -7.14 10.27 -15.97
CA ILE A 28 -8.60 10.05 -16.02
C ILE A 28 -9.32 10.99 -15.05
N SER A 29 -8.76 11.24 -13.87
CA SER A 29 -9.33 12.20 -12.91
C SER A 29 -9.37 13.63 -13.45
N GLN A 30 -8.32 14.08 -14.16
CA GLN A 30 -8.26 15.41 -14.77
C GLN A 30 -9.29 15.57 -15.88
N ILE A 31 -9.41 14.57 -16.75
CA ILE A 31 -10.41 14.57 -17.84
C ILE A 31 -11.82 14.65 -17.25
N SER A 32 -12.07 13.90 -16.17
CA SER A 32 -13.38 13.87 -15.49
C SER A 32 -13.69 15.22 -14.85
N LEU A 33 -12.72 15.88 -14.21
CA LEU A 33 -12.88 17.22 -13.63
C LEU A 33 -13.19 18.27 -14.70
N ILE A 34 -12.50 18.22 -15.85
CA ILE A 34 -12.76 19.10 -16.99
C ILE A 34 -14.16 18.85 -17.55
N ALA A 35 -14.54 17.59 -17.75
CA ALA A 35 -15.86 17.21 -18.24
C ALA A 35 -16.99 17.69 -17.30
N LEU A 36 -16.82 17.56 -15.99
CA LEU A 36 -17.77 18.07 -14.99
C LEU A 36 -17.87 19.59 -15.01
N THR A 37 -16.77 20.29 -15.29
CA THR A 37 -16.75 21.75 -15.37
C THR A 37 -17.41 22.25 -16.66
N LEU A 38 -17.12 21.63 -17.81
CA LEU A 38 -17.69 21.99 -19.10
C LEU A 38 -19.19 21.70 -19.21
N THR A 39 -19.66 20.65 -18.54
CA THR A 39 -21.10 20.30 -18.50
C THR A 39 -21.90 21.13 -17.49
N GLY A 40 -21.24 22.05 -16.76
CA GLY A 40 -21.90 22.88 -15.74
C GLY A 40 -22.26 22.13 -14.46
N CYS A 41 -21.85 20.86 -14.32
CA CYS A 41 -22.04 20.09 -13.10
C CYS A 41 -21.26 20.67 -11.92
N LEU A 42 -20.10 21.28 -12.20
CA LEU A 42 -19.23 21.92 -11.23
C LEU A 42 -18.80 23.31 -11.72
N SER A 43 -18.80 24.32 -10.85
CA SER A 43 -18.28 25.63 -11.24
C SER A 43 -16.75 25.61 -11.32
N ALA A 44 -16.17 26.39 -12.24
CA ALA A 44 -14.71 26.50 -12.37
C ALA A 44 -14.03 26.95 -11.06
N LYS A 45 -14.69 27.80 -10.28
CA LYS A 45 -14.19 28.24 -8.96
C LYS A 45 -14.15 27.10 -7.95
N GLN A 46 -15.15 26.23 -7.93
CA GLN A 46 -15.15 25.03 -7.06
C GLN A 46 -14.10 24.02 -7.52
N ALA A 47 -14.01 23.77 -8.84
CA ALA A 47 -12.99 22.88 -9.42
C ALA A 47 -11.56 23.31 -9.03
N LEU A 48 -11.25 24.61 -9.13
CA LEU A 48 -9.96 25.15 -8.69
C LEU A 48 -9.80 25.13 -7.17
N GLY A 49 -10.89 25.34 -6.43
CA GLY A 49 -10.91 25.30 -4.96
C GLY A 49 -10.44 23.95 -4.39
N TYR A 50 -10.73 22.84 -5.08
CA TYR A 50 -10.26 21.51 -4.69
C TYR A 50 -8.73 21.37 -4.71
N TYR A 51 -8.01 22.10 -5.57
CA TYR A 51 -6.55 22.09 -5.57
C TYR A 51 -5.93 22.86 -4.40
N SER A 52 -6.59 23.94 -3.97
CA SER A 52 -6.16 24.75 -2.82
C SER A 52 -6.58 24.17 -1.48
N ASN A 53 -7.17 22.97 -1.47
CA ASN A 53 -7.64 22.32 -0.26
C ASN A 53 -6.44 21.97 0.66
N SER A 54 -6.56 22.28 1.96
CA SER A 54 -5.51 22.02 2.94
C SER A 54 -5.10 20.55 3.01
N ASN A 55 -6.04 19.62 2.79
CA ASN A 55 -5.76 18.18 2.74
C ASN A 55 -4.87 17.83 1.54
N VAL A 56 -5.11 18.45 0.38
CA VAL A 56 -4.30 18.22 -0.83
C VAL A 56 -2.87 18.71 -0.64
N ILE A 57 -2.69 19.91 -0.05
CA ILE A 57 -1.36 20.46 0.27
C ILE A 57 -0.63 19.56 1.28
N MET A 58 -1.34 19.09 2.31
CA MET A 58 -0.78 18.16 3.30
C MET A 58 -0.32 16.85 2.65
N ILE A 59 -1.16 16.23 1.80
CA ILE A 59 -0.81 15.00 1.08
C ILE A 59 0.45 15.23 0.22
N ALA A 60 0.51 16.34 -0.52
CA ALA A 60 1.66 16.68 -1.34
C ALA A 60 2.96 16.81 -0.53
N GLY A 61 2.92 17.50 0.63
CA GLY A 61 4.07 17.62 1.53
C GLY A 61 4.54 16.27 2.09
N MET A 62 3.59 15.41 2.50
CA MET A 62 3.92 14.09 3.04
C MET A 62 4.50 13.14 1.97
N CYS A 63 4.06 13.26 0.71
CA CYS A 63 4.70 12.55 -0.41
C CYS A 63 6.18 12.93 -0.57
N VAL A 64 6.54 14.21 -0.38
CA VAL A 64 7.95 14.67 -0.41
C VAL A 64 8.74 14.06 0.74
N VAL A 65 8.18 14.06 1.95
CA VAL A 65 8.80 13.45 3.14
C VAL A 65 9.01 11.93 2.93
N ALA A 66 8.00 11.23 2.42
CA ALA A 66 8.09 9.80 2.09
C ALA A 66 9.16 9.52 1.03
N ALA A 67 9.23 10.35 -0.03
CA ALA A 67 10.28 10.24 -1.04
C ALA A 67 11.69 10.50 -0.47
N GLY A 68 11.81 11.42 0.49
CA GLY A 68 13.05 11.66 1.24
C GLY A 68 13.52 10.40 1.96
N PHE A 69 12.63 9.75 2.72
CA PHE A 69 12.96 8.48 3.39
C PHE A 69 13.38 7.39 2.39
N ASN A 70 12.68 7.26 1.26
CA ASN A 70 12.99 6.28 0.22
C ASN A 70 14.34 6.54 -0.49
N ARG A 71 14.79 7.81 -0.58
CA ARG A 71 16.11 8.15 -1.13
C ARG A 71 17.27 7.90 -0.15
N THR A 72 16.99 7.83 1.15
CA THR A 72 18.01 7.58 2.16
C THR A 72 18.25 6.08 2.36
N ALA A 73 19.43 5.74 2.86
CA ALA A 73 19.72 4.38 3.32
C ALA A 73 18.96 4.01 4.61
N PHE A 74 18.04 4.83 5.11
CA PHE A 74 17.31 4.59 6.36
C PHE A 74 16.48 3.30 6.28
N CYS A 75 15.61 3.18 5.28
CA CYS A 75 14.77 2.02 5.05
C CYS A 75 15.62 0.75 4.83
N ALA A 76 16.72 0.87 4.08
CA ALA A 76 17.65 -0.24 3.84
C ALA A 76 18.40 -0.67 5.11
N ARG A 77 18.96 0.27 5.88
CA ARG A 77 19.68 -0.02 7.14
C ARG A 77 18.76 -0.59 8.22
N LEU A 78 17.50 -0.14 8.27
CA LEU A 78 16.50 -0.71 9.16
C LEU A 78 16.16 -2.15 8.77
N ALA A 79 15.97 -2.42 7.46
CA ALA A 79 15.76 -3.77 6.96
C ALA A 79 16.96 -4.68 7.28
N ASP A 80 18.19 -4.22 7.06
CA ASP A 80 19.41 -4.95 7.41
C ASP A 80 19.53 -5.23 8.91
N GLY A 81 19.22 -4.23 9.75
CA GLY A 81 19.25 -4.37 11.22
C GLY A 81 18.28 -5.42 11.73
N ILE A 82 17.04 -5.42 11.21
CA ILE A 82 16.02 -6.40 11.60
C ILE A 82 16.36 -7.79 11.02
N SER A 83 16.91 -7.87 9.80
CA SER A 83 17.36 -9.12 9.17
C SER A 83 18.49 -9.80 9.96
N ARG A 84 19.40 -9.02 10.58
CA ARG A 84 20.43 -9.58 11.48
C ARG A 84 19.84 -10.16 12.76
N LEU A 85 18.77 -9.56 13.30
CA LEU A 85 18.05 -10.06 14.48
C LEU A 85 17.24 -11.34 14.20
N ALA A 86 16.89 -11.56 12.94
CA ALA A 86 16.06 -12.67 12.47
C ALA A 86 16.79 -14.03 12.41
N GLN A 87 18.11 -14.08 12.64
CA GLN A 87 18.93 -15.29 12.50
C GLN A 87 18.72 -16.30 13.64
N GLY A 88 18.70 -17.60 13.29
CA GLY A 88 18.78 -18.72 14.23
C GLY A 88 17.47 -19.39 14.65
N SER A 89 16.29 -18.86 14.30
CA SER A 89 15.00 -19.55 14.54
C SER A 89 13.93 -19.11 13.56
N VAL A 90 13.11 -20.06 13.09
CA VAL A 90 12.02 -19.82 12.14
C VAL A 90 11.07 -18.72 12.63
N LYS A 91 10.77 -18.69 13.93
CA LYS A 91 9.90 -17.68 14.53
C LYS A 91 10.54 -16.29 14.54
N LYS A 92 11.86 -16.21 14.78
CA LYS A 92 12.61 -14.96 14.71
C LYS A 92 12.72 -14.45 13.27
N MET A 93 12.89 -15.37 12.32
CA MET A 93 12.86 -15.07 10.90
C MET A 93 11.52 -14.43 10.50
N MET A 94 10.42 -15.11 10.78
CA MET A 94 9.08 -14.60 10.49
C MET A 94 8.81 -13.25 11.14
N LEU A 95 9.10 -13.12 12.44
CA LEU A 95 8.91 -11.86 13.16
C LEU A 95 9.72 -10.72 12.52
N GLY A 96 10.98 -10.97 12.19
CA GLY A 96 11.84 -9.98 11.54
C GLY A 96 11.28 -9.53 10.20
N TYR A 97 10.92 -10.47 9.33
CA TYR A 97 10.40 -10.14 8.00
C TYR A 97 9.02 -9.50 8.02
N VAL A 98 8.13 -9.91 8.94
CA VAL A 98 6.85 -9.24 9.17
C VAL A 98 7.08 -7.80 9.64
N LEU A 99 7.97 -7.58 10.61
CA LEU A 99 8.27 -6.23 11.10
C LEU A 99 8.90 -5.33 10.01
N ILE A 100 9.80 -5.87 9.18
CA ILE A 100 10.35 -5.12 8.04
C ILE A 100 9.25 -4.76 7.05
N GLY A 101 8.41 -5.73 6.65
CA GLY A 101 7.32 -5.51 5.71
C GLY A 101 6.33 -4.46 6.23
N VAL A 102 5.93 -4.58 7.50
CA VAL A 102 5.10 -3.59 8.19
C VAL A 102 5.77 -2.23 8.15
N LEU A 103 7.01 -2.10 8.60
CA LEU A 103 7.69 -0.81 8.71
C LEU A 103 7.84 -0.13 7.34
N LEU A 104 8.30 -0.86 6.32
CA LEU A 104 8.45 -0.34 4.97
C LEU A 104 7.11 0.05 4.34
N SER A 105 6.03 -0.69 4.63
CA SER A 105 4.67 -0.37 4.16
C SER A 105 4.05 0.89 4.76
N GLN A 106 4.71 1.52 5.75
CA GLN A 106 4.31 2.84 6.24
C GLN A 106 4.91 3.95 5.36
N PHE A 107 6.11 3.74 4.81
CA PHE A 107 6.80 4.72 3.97
C PHE A 107 6.46 4.58 2.48
N ILE A 108 6.11 3.37 2.05
CA ILE A 108 5.78 3.05 0.66
C ILE A 108 4.30 2.69 0.59
N GLN A 109 3.51 3.52 -0.11
CA GLN A 109 2.06 3.35 -0.26
C GLN A 109 1.66 2.12 -1.09
N SER A 110 2.62 1.45 -1.73
CA SER A 110 2.38 0.24 -2.52
C SER A 110 2.91 -1.00 -1.78
N PRO A 111 2.01 -1.84 -1.23
CA PRO A 111 2.39 -3.12 -0.62
C PRO A 111 3.15 -4.03 -1.58
N VAL A 112 2.84 -3.96 -2.88
CA VAL A 112 3.48 -4.77 -3.93
C VAL A 112 4.96 -4.42 -4.06
N VAL A 113 5.31 -3.13 -4.00
CA VAL A 113 6.70 -2.68 -4.05
C VAL A 113 7.45 -3.15 -2.80
N VAL A 114 6.85 -3.00 -1.63
CA VAL A 114 7.45 -3.48 -0.37
C VAL A 114 7.67 -4.99 -0.39
N PHE A 115 6.67 -5.74 -0.82
CA PHE A 115 6.78 -7.18 -0.97
C PHE A 115 7.87 -7.57 -1.98
N GLY A 116 8.00 -6.85 -3.09
CA GLY A 116 9.09 -7.06 -4.06
C GLY A 116 10.49 -6.84 -3.49
N ILE A 117 10.64 -5.94 -2.50
CA ILE A 117 11.90 -5.73 -1.77
C ILE A 117 12.15 -6.89 -0.80
N VAL A 118 11.13 -7.30 -0.04
CA VAL A 118 11.25 -8.26 1.06
C VAL A 118 11.34 -9.72 0.56
N ALA A 119 10.61 -10.07 -0.50
CA ALA A 119 10.49 -11.42 -1.02
C ALA A 119 11.83 -12.12 -1.32
N PRO A 120 12.80 -11.54 -2.07
CA PRO A 120 14.05 -12.24 -2.36
C PRO A 120 14.88 -12.56 -1.12
N MET A 121 14.90 -11.66 -0.12
CA MET A 121 15.60 -11.88 1.14
C MET A 121 14.93 -12.99 1.97
N LEU A 122 13.59 -12.97 2.02
CA LEU A 122 12.78 -13.97 2.70
C LEU A 122 12.96 -15.36 2.08
N ILE A 123 12.97 -15.46 0.74
CA ILE A 123 13.20 -16.72 0.01
C ILE A 123 14.58 -17.29 0.36
N ALA A 124 15.63 -16.48 0.25
CA ALA A 124 16.99 -16.92 0.56
C ALA A 124 17.14 -17.40 2.01
N SER A 125 16.47 -16.72 2.95
CA SER A 125 16.47 -17.11 4.37
C SER A 125 15.71 -18.41 4.59
N ALA A 126 14.54 -18.59 3.96
CA ALA A 126 13.75 -19.82 4.08
C ALA A 126 14.48 -21.03 3.51
N GLU A 127 15.10 -20.90 2.33
CA GLU A 127 15.91 -21.95 1.72
C GLU A 127 17.10 -22.35 2.61
N SER A 128 17.80 -21.39 3.21
CA SER A 128 18.91 -21.66 4.14
C SER A 128 18.49 -22.42 5.40
N MET A 129 17.20 -22.35 5.75
CA MET A 129 16.61 -23.02 6.92
C MET A 129 15.84 -24.30 6.54
N GLY A 130 15.88 -24.72 5.26
CA GLY A 130 15.18 -25.91 4.78
C GLY A 130 13.65 -25.77 4.74
N ILE A 131 13.12 -24.54 4.71
CA ILE A 131 11.68 -24.26 4.68
C ILE A 131 11.26 -23.92 3.26
N SER A 132 10.11 -24.45 2.83
CA SER A 132 9.50 -24.07 1.54
C SER A 132 9.24 -22.56 1.48
N PRO A 133 9.77 -21.84 0.47
CA PRO A 133 9.54 -20.41 0.31
C PRO A 133 8.05 -20.03 0.21
N SER A 134 7.21 -20.89 -0.37
CA SER A 134 5.76 -20.68 -0.47
C SER A 134 5.11 -20.51 0.90
N LYS A 135 5.60 -21.23 1.90
CA LYS A 135 5.06 -21.24 3.26
C LYS A 135 5.28 -19.91 4.01
N VAL A 136 6.34 -19.18 3.65
CA VAL A 136 6.73 -17.92 4.29
C VAL A 136 6.32 -16.69 3.50
N ILE A 137 6.26 -16.79 2.16
CA ILE A 137 5.90 -15.68 1.27
C ILE A 137 4.48 -15.20 1.54
N PHE A 138 3.53 -16.12 1.60
CA PHE A 138 2.12 -15.79 1.80
C PHE A 138 1.87 -14.97 3.08
N PRO A 139 2.29 -15.42 4.27
CA PRO A 139 2.04 -14.68 5.50
C PRO A 139 2.73 -13.31 5.55
N VAL A 140 3.95 -13.18 5.04
CA VAL A 140 4.65 -11.89 4.99
C VAL A 140 3.98 -10.94 3.99
N GLY A 141 3.54 -11.44 2.84
CA GLY A 141 2.80 -10.67 1.85
C GLY A 141 1.47 -10.15 2.38
N VAL A 142 0.67 -11.02 3.01
CA VAL A 142 -0.62 -10.63 3.60
C VAL A 142 -0.41 -9.63 4.74
N ALA A 143 0.57 -9.86 5.63
CA ALA A 143 0.91 -8.90 6.67
C ALA A 143 1.24 -7.52 6.08
N THR A 144 2.10 -7.47 5.06
CA THR A 144 2.50 -6.22 4.39
C THR A 144 1.31 -5.48 3.77
N ILE A 145 0.39 -6.21 3.14
CA ILE A 145 -0.82 -5.62 2.53
C ILE A 145 -1.75 -5.08 3.61
N CYS A 146 -2.01 -5.89 4.63
CA CYS A 146 -3.03 -5.58 5.62
C CYS A 146 -2.59 -4.42 6.54
N THR A 147 -1.29 -4.29 6.81
CA THR A 147 -0.74 -3.24 7.67
C THR A 147 -0.29 -1.97 6.93
N CYS A 148 -0.46 -1.91 5.61
CA CYS A 148 0.02 -0.78 4.81
C CYS A 148 -0.60 0.55 5.27
N CYS A 149 0.23 1.59 5.39
CA CYS A 149 -0.20 2.94 5.77
C CYS A 149 -1.09 2.97 7.04
N THR A 150 -0.74 2.18 8.05
CA THR A 150 -1.44 2.13 9.34
C THR A 150 -0.87 3.15 10.32
N LEU A 151 0.45 3.32 10.37
CA LEU A 151 1.10 4.32 11.20
C LEU A 151 1.14 5.66 10.48
N PRO A 152 1.06 6.79 11.20
CA PRO A 152 1.03 8.13 10.63
C PRO A 152 2.46 8.60 10.29
N LEU A 153 3.18 7.77 9.53
CA LEU A 153 4.57 7.94 9.15
C LEU A 153 4.68 7.84 7.64
N GLY A 154 5.51 8.68 7.01
CA GLY A 154 5.77 8.60 5.57
C GLY A 154 4.50 8.65 4.73
N ALA A 155 4.21 7.58 3.98
CA ALA A 155 3.00 7.46 3.19
C ALA A 155 1.74 7.29 4.05
N GLY A 156 1.82 6.66 5.22
CA GLY A 156 0.67 6.54 6.12
C GLY A 156 0.17 7.88 6.68
N ALA A 157 1.02 8.90 6.69
CA ALA A 157 0.65 10.26 7.08
C ALA A 157 -0.33 10.94 6.10
N THR A 158 -0.44 10.46 4.85
CA THR A 158 -1.38 11.02 3.86
C THR A 158 -2.82 10.53 4.05
N VAL A 159 -3.01 9.41 4.76
CA VAL A 159 -4.31 8.72 4.90
C VAL A 159 -5.37 9.60 5.57
N ALA A 160 -5.01 10.37 6.60
CA ALA A 160 -5.95 11.28 7.25
C ALA A 160 -6.48 12.34 6.28
N GLY A 161 -5.60 12.88 5.41
CA GLY A 161 -5.98 13.85 4.38
C GLY A 161 -6.84 13.23 3.28
N GLU A 162 -6.53 12.00 2.88
CA GLU A 162 -7.33 11.25 1.91
C GLU A 162 -8.76 11.03 2.41
N LEU A 163 -8.91 10.58 3.67
CA LEU A 163 -10.21 10.37 4.29
C LEU A 163 -10.99 11.69 4.46
N ASN A 164 -10.34 12.76 4.89
CA ASN A 164 -10.97 14.08 4.98
C ASN A 164 -11.41 14.60 3.61
N GLY A 165 -10.63 14.36 2.56
CA GLY A 165 -11.03 14.68 1.19
C GLY A 165 -12.34 13.97 0.79
N TYR A 166 -12.52 12.70 1.16
CA TYR A 166 -13.77 11.99 0.94
C TYR A 166 -14.93 12.56 1.76
N ILE A 167 -14.71 12.76 3.05
CA ILE A 167 -15.72 13.27 3.99
C ILE A 167 -16.21 14.68 3.56
N GLU A 168 -15.30 15.56 3.15
CA GLU A 168 -15.62 16.88 2.60
C GLU A 168 -16.41 16.79 1.29
N SER A 169 -16.05 15.86 0.40
CA SER A 169 -16.79 15.65 -0.86
C SER A 169 -18.22 15.15 -0.64
N TYR A 170 -18.49 14.47 0.47
CA TYR A 170 -19.83 14.06 0.89
C TYR A 170 -20.58 15.14 1.70
N GLY A 171 -19.97 16.30 1.94
CA GLY A 171 -20.60 17.42 2.65
C GLY A 171 -20.56 17.33 4.18
N TYR A 172 -19.80 16.38 4.75
CA TYR A 172 -19.72 16.18 6.20
C TYR A 172 -18.56 16.96 6.83
N THR A 173 -18.69 18.28 7.01
CA THR A 173 -17.61 19.09 7.58
C THR A 173 -17.54 19.10 9.12
N GLN A 174 -18.49 18.45 9.79
CA GLN A 174 -18.65 18.51 11.25
C GLN A 174 -17.62 17.68 12.02
N HIS A 175 -17.11 16.58 11.42
CA HIS A 175 -16.10 15.71 12.02
C HIS A 175 -15.03 15.39 10.97
N MET A 176 -13.83 15.95 11.18
CA MET A 176 -12.64 15.61 10.40
C MET A 176 -11.84 14.55 11.14
N VAL A 177 -11.30 13.62 10.38
CA VAL A 177 -10.35 12.62 10.85
C VAL A 177 -9.07 13.35 11.25
N GLY A 178 -8.70 13.24 12.52
CA GLY A 178 -7.45 13.73 13.06
C GLY A 178 -6.26 12.96 12.49
N PHE A 179 -5.07 13.55 12.58
CA PHE A 179 -3.84 12.95 12.05
C PHE A 179 -3.55 11.55 12.61
N LEU A 180 -3.89 11.29 13.88
CA LEU A 180 -3.65 10.02 14.57
C LEU A 180 -4.87 9.07 14.54
N ASP A 181 -6.03 9.52 14.10
CA ASP A 181 -7.26 8.72 14.13
C ASP A 181 -7.18 7.47 13.26
N PRO A 182 -6.62 7.50 12.02
CA PRO A 182 -6.44 6.30 11.22
C PRO A 182 -5.53 5.28 11.90
N MET A 183 -4.52 5.76 12.63
CA MET A 183 -3.64 4.91 13.42
C MET A 183 -4.44 4.25 14.54
N MET A 184 -5.20 5.01 15.34
CA MET A 184 -5.97 4.43 16.44
C MET A 184 -6.99 3.39 15.96
N GLY A 185 -7.65 3.63 14.82
CA GLY A 185 -8.59 2.68 14.23
C GLY A 185 -7.93 1.41 13.68
N ARG A 186 -6.71 1.52 13.13
CA ARG A 186 -5.99 0.40 12.51
C ARG A 186 -4.96 -0.27 13.42
N LEU A 187 -4.63 0.32 14.57
CA LEU A 187 -3.64 -0.19 15.52
C LEU A 187 -3.98 -1.58 16.07
N PRO A 188 -5.24 -1.89 16.44
CA PRO A 188 -5.59 -3.25 16.87
C PRO A 188 -5.31 -4.28 15.75
N MET A 189 -5.64 -3.92 14.51
CA MET A 189 -5.42 -4.77 13.34
C MET A 189 -3.93 -4.95 13.04
N LEU A 190 -3.11 -3.90 13.19
CA LEU A 190 -1.65 -3.97 13.11
C LEU A 190 -1.07 -4.99 14.11
N ILE A 191 -1.47 -4.90 15.37
CA ILE A 191 -0.98 -5.77 16.44
C ILE A 191 -1.41 -7.21 16.18
N ILE A 192 -2.68 -7.43 15.84
CA ILE A 192 -3.21 -8.77 15.52
C ILE A 192 -2.48 -9.36 14.33
N ALA A 193 -2.26 -8.58 13.26
CA ALA A 193 -1.53 -9.03 12.08
C ALA A 193 -0.09 -9.41 12.43
N ILE A 194 0.65 -8.57 13.17
CA ILE A 194 2.02 -8.87 13.58
C ILE A 194 2.07 -10.17 14.39
N VAL A 195 1.20 -10.34 15.39
CA VAL A 195 1.18 -11.54 16.24
C VAL A 195 0.77 -12.77 15.43
N TYR A 196 -0.31 -12.69 14.66
CA TYR A 196 -0.81 -13.81 13.89
C TYR A 196 0.19 -14.28 12.82
N PHE A 197 0.70 -13.35 12.01
CA PHE A 197 1.61 -13.69 10.91
C PHE A 197 3.01 -14.06 11.37
N SER A 198 3.46 -13.59 12.53
CA SER A 198 4.76 -13.98 13.08
C SER A 198 4.74 -15.35 13.76
N PHE A 199 3.66 -15.71 14.45
CA PHE A 199 3.63 -16.90 15.32
C PHE A 199 2.74 -18.04 14.83
N PHE A 200 1.61 -17.75 14.16
CA PHE A 200 0.59 -18.75 13.85
C PHE A 200 0.48 -19.05 12.36
N ALA A 201 0.71 -18.07 11.49
CA ALA A 201 0.42 -18.22 10.06
C ALA A 201 1.25 -19.32 9.37
N LEU A 202 2.49 -19.56 9.81
CA LEU A 202 3.31 -20.68 9.33
C LEU A 202 2.62 -22.06 9.44
N ARG A 203 1.72 -22.24 10.41
CA ARG A 203 1.00 -23.52 10.58
C ARG A 203 -0.07 -23.73 9.52
N PHE A 204 -0.62 -22.65 8.97
CA PHE A 204 -1.76 -22.69 8.04
C PHE A 204 -1.35 -22.34 6.61
N SER A 205 -0.12 -21.88 6.39
CA SER A 205 0.40 -21.58 5.07
C SER A 205 0.60 -22.84 4.22
N PRO A 206 0.30 -22.78 2.91
CA PRO A 206 0.49 -23.89 1.99
C PRO A 206 1.99 -24.23 1.82
N ASP A 207 2.29 -25.52 1.80
CA ASP A 207 3.65 -26.04 1.62
C ASP A 207 4.11 -25.98 0.15
N GLU A 208 3.18 -26.04 -0.79
CA GLU A 208 3.46 -26.05 -2.23
C GLU A 208 3.06 -24.73 -2.91
N PRO A 209 3.85 -24.24 -3.88
CA PRO A 209 3.46 -23.10 -4.71
C PRO A 209 2.27 -23.46 -5.61
N ILE A 210 1.19 -22.67 -5.55
CA ILE A 210 0.04 -22.76 -6.47
C ILE A 210 0.38 -22.38 -7.92
N LEU A 211 1.49 -21.67 -8.14
CA LEU A 211 2.04 -21.32 -9.45
C LEU A 211 3.55 -21.56 -9.42
N PRO A 212 4.16 -22.12 -10.48
CA PRO A 212 5.60 -22.27 -10.56
C PRO A 212 6.26 -20.89 -10.38
N THR A 213 7.11 -20.78 -9.36
CA THR A 213 7.77 -19.52 -9.02
C THR A 213 8.63 -19.09 -10.21
N SER A 214 8.66 -17.81 -10.58
CA SER A 214 9.48 -17.30 -11.71
C SER A 214 10.97 -17.66 -11.60
N LEU A 215 11.44 -17.96 -10.39
CA LEU A 215 12.77 -18.51 -10.08
C LEU A 215 12.95 -19.95 -10.56
N GLU A 216 11.92 -20.81 -10.49
CA GLU A 216 11.94 -22.15 -11.09
C GLU A 216 11.96 -22.08 -12.61
N THR A 217 11.23 -21.13 -13.21
CA THR A 217 11.27 -20.92 -14.66
C THR A 217 12.67 -20.52 -15.14
N LYS A 218 13.43 -19.79 -14.32
CA LYS A 218 14.83 -19.43 -14.62
C LYS A 218 15.78 -20.62 -14.44
N LYS A 219 15.60 -21.44 -13.40
CA LYS A 219 16.35 -22.71 -13.23
C LYS A 219 16.06 -23.71 -14.35
N GLN A 220 14.80 -23.92 -14.74
CA GLN A 220 14.40 -24.80 -15.85
C GLN A 220 14.95 -24.32 -17.19
N LYS A 221 14.96 -23.01 -17.47
CA LYS A 221 15.57 -22.45 -18.69
C LYS A 221 17.10 -22.62 -18.76
N ILE A 222 17.77 -22.71 -17.61
CA ILE A 222 19.23 -22.95 -17.55
C ILE A 222 19.54 -24.45 -17.65
N MET A 223 18.68 -25.33 -17.12
CA MET A 223 18.86 -26.78 -17.19
C MET A 223 18.54 -27.38 -18.59
N HIS A 224 17.78 -26.64 -19.41
CA HIS A 224 17.46 -26.99 -20.80
C HIS A 224 18.31 -26.25 -21.86
N ARG A 225 19.45 -25.67 -21.46
CA ARG A 225 20.50 -25.18 -22.36
C ARG A 225 21.79 -25.94 -22.11
#